data_AF-A0A0G1HN10-F1
#
_entry.id   AF-A0A0G1HN10-F1
#
_cell.length_a   1.000
_cell.length_b   1.000
_cell.length_c   1.000
_cell.angle_alpha   90.00
_cell.angle_beta   90.00
_cell.angle_gamma   90.00
#
_symmetry.space_group_name_H-M   'P 1'
#
loop_
_entity.id
_entity.type
_entity.pdbx_description
1 polymer ?
#
loop_
_entity_poly.entity_id
_entity_poly.type
_entity_poly.pdbx_seq_one_letter_code
_entity_poly.pdbx_strand_id
1 'polypeptide(L)'
;MAMKKRYKIPLIVFGTLAVFYFVLVIIRMFHFYNLDKTNEQVAKIHNTKLTMDDVIGKNLPPDPGAEADKTVQGIDFNKNGIRDDVELAIFKEYPDSAKTRAVLLQYALALQMEATQEVINTDVVVAAIQEEDRADICVADTLVPRKTPESSREYSDIEKIDTYIDFVENKQINTEQRKKARTDFYEKIGSYNSLPNKCDIDYSLLPN
;
A
#
# COMPACT_ATOMS: atom_id res chain seq x y z
N MET A 1 -39.56 -1.95 60.80
CA MET A 1 -39.54 -1.36 59.44
C MET A 1 -38.11 -1.19 58.87
N ALA A 2 -37.19 -2.16 59.10
CA ALA A 2 -35.76 -2.01 58.77
C ALA A 2 -35.27 -2.81 57.52
N MET A 3 -36.13 -3.67 56.93
CA MET A 3 -35.72 -4.56 55.83
C MET A 3 -35.50 -3.86 54.48
N LYS A 4 -36.16 -2.72 54.20
CA LYS A 4 -36.03 -2.01 52.91
C LYS A 4 -34.64 -1.43 52.64
N LYS A 5 -33.81 -1.22 53.67
CA LYS A 5 -32.46 -0.63 53.52
C LYS A 5 -31.40 -1.67 53.17
N ARG A 6 -31.60 -2.95 53.55
CA ARG A 6 -30.64 -4.05 53.30
C ARG A 6 -30.59 -4.52 51.84
N TYR A 7 -31.69 -4.43 51.10
CA TYR A 7 -31.72 -4.82 49.67
C TYR A 7 -31.25 -3.73 48.71
N LYS A 8 -31.12 -2.47 49.16
CA LYS A 8 -30.66 -1.36 48.31
C LYS A 8 -29.17 -1.45 47.98
N ILE A 9 -28.35 -1.86 48.94
CA ILE A 9 -26.90 -1.98 48.77
C ILE A 9 -26.54 -3.03 47.69
N PRO A 10 -27.03 -4.30 47.75
CA PRO A 10 -26.73 -5.26 46.70
C PRO A 10 -27.29 -4.84 45.35
N LEU A 11 -28.48 -4.23 45.30
CA LEU A 11 -29.05 -3.72 44.05
C LEU A 11 -28.17 -2.63 43.40
N ILE A 12 -27.63 -1.70 44.20
CA ILE A 12 -26.70 -0.67 43.72
C ILE A 12 -25.40 -1.32 43.23
N VAL A 13 -24.85 -2.28 43.98
CA VAL A 13 -23.63 -3.00 43.57
C VAL A 13 -23.82 -3.75 42.26
N PHE A 14 -24.90 -4.54 42.12
CA PHE A 14 -25.21 -5.26 40.89
C PHE A 14 -25.52 -4.32 39.73
N GLY A 15 -26.23 -3.22 39.96
CA GLY A 15 -26.48 -2.19 38.95
C GLY A 15 -25.18 -1.56 38.44
N THR A 16 -24.28 -1.21 39.35
CA THR A 16 -22.96 -0.66 39.01
C THR A 16 -22.12 -1.67 38.22
N LEU A 17 -22.08 -2.94 38.64
CA LEU A 17 -21.38 -4.00 37.92
C LEU A 17 -21.96 -4.23 36.52
N ALA A 18 -23.28 -4.18 36.37
CA ALA A 18 -23.93 -4.28 35.07
C ALA A 18 -23.53 -3.12 34.16
N VAL A 19 -23.52 -1.88 34.67
CA VAL A 19 -23.07 -0.71 33.90
C VAL A 19 -21.61 -0.86 33.46
N PHE A 20 -20.70 -1.25 34.36
CA PHE A 20 -19.30 -1.51 34.00
C PHE A 20 -19.18 -2.60 32.93
N TYR A 21 -19.94 -3.68 33.06
CA TYR A 21 -19.97 -4.74 32.06
C TYR A 21 -20.43 -4.22 30.69
N PHE A 22 -21.51 -3.44 30.63
CA PHE A 22 -21.98 -2.84 29.37
C PHE A 22 -20.95 -1.89 28.76
N VAL A 23 -20.28 -1.07 29.56
CA VAL A 23 -19.19 -0.20 29.09
C VAL A 23 -18.04 -1.02 28.49
N LEU A 24 -17.62 -2.09 29.17
CA LEU A 24 -16.57 -2.99 28.67
C LEU A 24 -16.99 -3.68 27.36
N VAL A 25 -18.25 -4.11 27.23
CA VAL A 25 -18.78 -4.70 25.99
C VAL A 25 -18.74 -3.70 24.84
N ILE A 26 -19.14 -2.44 25.08
CA ILE A 26 -19.09 -1.38 24.06
C ILE A 26 -17.64 -1.10 23.63
N ILE A 27 -16.71 -0.95 24.57
CA ILE A 27 -15.28 -0.75 24.27
C ILE A 27 -14.73 -1.91 23.43
N ARG A 28 -15.05 -3.15 23.82
CA ARG A 28 -14.61 -4.35 23.12
C ARG A 28 -15.20 -4.45 21.70
N MET A 29 -16.46 -4.04 21.53
CA MET A 29 -17.11 -4.00 20.21
C MET A 29 -16.41 -3.03 19.26
N PHE A 30 -16.10 -1.81 19.72
CA PHE A 30 -15.34 -0.84 18.90
C PHE A 30 -13.92 -1.33 18.58
N HIS A 31 -13.25 -1.96 19.55
CA HIS A 31 -11.92 -2.54 19.32
C HIS A 31 -11.95 -3.60 18.21
N PHE A 32 -12.87 -4.56 18.28
CA PHE A 32 -12.96 -5.60 17.24
C PHE A 32 -13.38 -5.06 15.89
N TYR A 33 -14.31 -4.11 15.84
CA TYR A 33 -14.69 -3.47 14.58
C TYR A 33 -13.50 -2.78 13.89
N ASN A 34 -12.64 -2.08 14.66
CA ASN A 34 -11.43 -1.47 14.12
C ASN A 34 -10.39 -2.51 13.68
N LEU A 35 -10.31 -3.63 14.39
CA LEU A 35 -9.44 -4.75 14.04
C LEU A 35 -9.89 -5.41 12.73
N ASP A 36 -11.18 -5.66 12.56
CA ASP A 36 -11.76 -6.25 11.34
C ASP A 36 -11.48 -5.36 10.12
N LYS A 37 -11.71 -4.05 10.24
CA LYS A 37 -11.35 -3.09 9.18
C LYS A 37 -9.88 -3.10 8.80
N THR A 38 -9.01 -3.18 9.81
CA THR A 38 -7.56 -3.25 9.60
C THR A 38 -7.20 -4.52 8.83
N ASN A 39 -7.73 -5.66 9.26
CA ASN A 39 -7.48 -6.95 8.61
C ASN A 39 -8.01 -6.99 7.17
N GLU A 40 -9.21 -6.45 6.93
CA GLU A 40 -9.79 -6.34 5.59
C GLU A 40 -8.91 -5.50 4.67
N GLN A 41 -8.39 -4.38 5.18
CA GLN A 41 -7.54 -3.49 4.40
C GLN A 41 -6.15 -4.08 4.13
N VAL A 42 -5.54 -4.75 5.12
CA VAL A 42 -4.30 -5.51 4.94
C VAL A 42 -4.48 -6.62 3.89
N ALA A 43 -5.58 -7.37 3.97
CA ALA A 43 -5.90 -8.37 2.97
C ALA A 43 -6.11 -7.75 1.57
N LYS A 44 -6.75 -6.58 1.49
CA LYS A 44 -6.92 -5.84 0.23
C LYS A 44 -5.58 -5.43 -0.36
N ILE A 45 -4.66 -4.87 0.43
CA ILE A 45 -3.30 -4.50 0.01
C ILE A 45 -2.59 -5.70 -0.61
N HIS A 46 -2.54 -6.83 0.11
CA HIS A 46 -1.84 -8.02 -0.38
C HIS A 46 -2.50 -8.71 -1.57
N ASN A 47 -3.80 -8.49 -1.80
CA ASN A 47 -4.51 -9.05 -2.95
C ASN A 47 -4.57 -8.09 -4.14
N THR A 48 -4.22 -6.81 -3.95
CA THR A 48 -4.12 -5.84 -5.05
C THR A 48 -2.84 -6.12 -5.80
N LYS A 49 -2.98 -6.49 -7.08
CA LYS A 49 -1.90 -7.01 -7.94
C LYS A 49 -2.14 -6.52 -9.36
N LEU A 50 -1.05 -6.30 -10.09
CA LEU A 50 -1.11 -5.90 -11.48
C LEU A 50 -1.71 -7.03 -12.35
N THR A 51 -2.46 -6.67 -13.38
CA THR A 51 -2.95 -7.63 -14.38
C THR A 51 -2.15 -7.52 -15.69
N MET A 52 -2.23 -8.56 -16.52
CA MET A 52 -1.58 -8.54 -17.83
C MET A 52 -2.14 -7.44 -18.75
N ASP A 53 -3.44 -7.13 -18.62
CA ASP A 53 -4.10 -6.09 -19.40
C ASP A 53 -3.53 -4.69 -19.09
N ASP A 54 -3.13 -4.45 -17.83
CA ASP A 54 -2.48 -3.20 -17.40
C ASP A 54 -1.08 -3.07 -18.05
N VAL A 55 -0.29 -4.15 -18.06
CA VAL A 55 1.08 -4.16 -18.61
C VAL A 55 1.13 -3.89 -20.11
N ILE A 56 0.20 -4.48 -20.86
CA ILE A 56 0.13 -4.33 -22.32
C ILE A 56 -0.60 -3.05 -22.75
N GLY A 57 -1.15 -2.29 -21.80
CA GLY A 57 -1.81 -1.02 -22.05
C GLY A 57 -3.18 -1.15 -22.72
N LYS A 58 -3.88 -2.26 -22.47
CA LYS A 58 -5.21 -2.49 -23.05
C LYS A 58 -6.26 -1.52 -22.52
N ASN A 59 -6.10 -1.10 -21.26
CA ASN A 59 -7.03 -0.21 -20.54
C ASN A 59 -6.35 1.09 -20.10
N LEU A 60 -5.48 1.66 -20.95
CA LEU A 60 -4.81 2.91 -20.62
C LEU A 60 -5.82 4.03 -20.33
N PRO A 61 -5.61 4.81 -19.26
CA PRO A 61 -6.50 5.90 -18.90
C PRO A 61 -6.30 7.09 -19.85
N PRO A 62 -7.29 8.00 -19.95
CA PRO A 62 -7.07 9.30 -20.58
C PRO A 62 -6.07 10.14 -19.76
N ASP A 63 -5.36 11.06 -20.42
CA ASP A 63 -4.47 12.00 -19.71
C ASP A 63 -5.27 12.90 -18.74
N PRO A 64 -5.01 12.84 -17.42
CA PRO A 64 -5.71 13.66 -16.43
C PRO A 64 -5.32 15.14 -16.50
N GLY A 65 -4.20 15.50 -17.16
CA GLY A 65 -3.69 16.86 -17.25
C GLY A 65 -3.56 17.52 -15.87
N ALA A 66 -4.08 18.74 -15.74
CA ALA A 66 -4.01 19.50 -14.49
C ALA A 66 -4.84 18.90 -13.34
N GLU A 67 -5.75 17.94 -13.62
CA GLU A 67 -6.53 17.27 -12.59
C GLU A 67 -5.68 16.31 -11.74
N ALA A 68 -4.55 15.82 -12.29
CA ALA A 68 -3.67 14.86 -11.63
C ALA A 68 -3.21 15.32 -10.24
N ASP A 69 -2.92 16.62 -10.09
CA ASP A 69 -2.28 17.17 -8.88
C ASP A 69 -3.27 17.82 -7.90
N LYS A 70 -4.58 17.74 -8.16
CA LYS A 70 -5.59 18.37 -7.28
C LYS A 70 -5.72 17.70 -5.92
N THR A 71 -5.39 16.42 -5.83
CA THR A 71 -5.44 15.63 -4.59
C THR A 71 -4.14 14.85 -4.41
N VAL A 72 -3.88 14.41 -3.17
CA VAL A 72 -2.71 13.57 -2.86
C VAL A 72 -2.78 12.26 -3.66
N GLN A 73 -3.95 11.64 -3.70
CA GLN A 73 -4.22 10.41 -4.46
C GLN A 73 -4.11 10.64 -5.98
N GLY A 74 -4.50 11.82 -6.45
CA GLY A 74 -4.70 12.10 -7.87
C GLY A 74 -5.84 11.31 -8.49
N ILE A 75 -5.76 11.07 -9.80
CA ILE A 75 -6.78 10.39 -10.60
C ILE A 75 -6.31 8.99 -10.96
N ASP A 76 -7.19 8.01 -10.78
CA ASP A 76 -7.06 6.62 -11.24
C ASP A 76 -8.39 6.26 -11.94
N PHE A 77 -8.45 6.51 -13.25
CA PHE A 77 -9.69 6.40 -14.03
C PHE A 77 -10.02 4.94 -14.33
N ASN A 78 -9.00 4.12 -14.63
CA ASN A 78 -9.18 2.70 -14.98
C ASN A 78 -9.26 1.79 -13.73
N LYS A 79 -9.05 2.34 -12.52
CA LYS A 79 -9.17 1.67 -11.23
C LYS A 79 -8.22 0.50 -11.06
N ASN A 80 -7.03 0.61 -11.66
CA ASN A 80 -5.98 -0.40 -11.49
C ASN A 80 -5.12 -0.14 -10.23
N GLY A 81 -5.39 0.96 -9.51
CA GLY A 81 -4.66 1.34 -8.30
C GLY A 81 -3.40 2.15 -8.57
N ILE A 82 -3.13 2.54 -9.82
CA ILE A 82 -2.02 3.39 -10.24
C ILE A 82 -2.59 4.74 -10.64
N ARG A 83 -1.85 5.81 -10.37
CA ARG A 83 -2.26 7.14 -10.79
C ARG A 83 -2.06 7.31 -12.30
N ASP A 84 -3.07 7.83 -12.99
CA ASP A 84 -3.14 7.88 -14.46
C ASP A 84 -1.92 8.57 -15.11
N ASP A 85 -1.46 9.70 -14.55
CA ASP A 85 -0.28 10.43 -15.07
C ASP A 85 1.02 9.63 -14.93
N VAL A 86 1.12 8.79 -13.89
CA VAL A 86 2.29 7.94 -13.64
C VAL A 86 2.28 6.73 -14.56
N GLU A 87 1.11 6.08 -14.73
CA GLU A 87 0.93 5.00 -15.69
C GLU A 87 1.29 5.48 -17.10
N LEU A 88 0.73 6.61 -17.54
CA LEU A 88 1.02 7.18 -18.86
C LEU A 88 2.50 7.59 -19.02
N ALA A 89 3.14 8.10 -17.96
CA ALA A 89 4.57 8.41 -18.00
C ALA A 89 5.43 7.15 -18.22
N ILE A 90 5.12 6.05 -17.53
CA ILE A 90 5.82 4.76 -17.70
C ILE A 90 5.65 4.24 -19.13
N PHE A 91 4.42 4.28 -19.67
CA PHE A 91 4.15 3.85 -21.04
C PHE A 91 4.85 4.70 -22.09
N LYS A 92 4.96 6.01 -21.85
CA LYS A 92 5.66 6.93 -22.74
C LYS A 92 7.17 6.73 -22.72
N GLU A 93 7.76 6.46 -21.55
CA GLU A 93 9.21 6.29 -21.40
C GLU A 93 9.67 4.93 -21.93
N TYR A 94 8.87 3.88 -21.72
CA TYR A 94 9.21 2.51 -22.12
C TYR A 94 8.14 1.92 -23.06
N PRO A 95 7.93 2.48 -24.26
CA PRO A 95 6.90 2.01 -25.19
C PRO A 95 7.19 0.61 -25.74
N ASP A 96 8.46 0.25 -25.86
CA ASP A 96 8.88 -1.00 -26.51
C ASP A 96 9.09 -2.16 -25.51
N SER A 97 9.30 -1.86 -24.22
CA SER A 97 9.58 -2.88 -23.20
C SER A 97 8.39 -3.10 -22.27
N ALA A 98 7.54 -4.08 -22.62
CA ALA A 98 6.46 -4.54 -21.74
C ALA A 98 7.02 -5.08 -20.41
N LYS A 99 8.20 -5.69 -20.46
CA LYS A 99 8.91 -6.16 -19.28
C LYS A 99 9.24 -5.04 -18.30
N THR A 100 9.79 -3.93 -18.79
CA THR A 100 10.11 -2.76 -17.95
C THR A 100 8.83 -2.14 -17.40
N ARG A 101 7.79 -1.98 -18.23
CA ARG A 101 6.51 -1.47 -17.76
C ARG A 101 5.94 -2.33 -16.64
N ALA A 102 5.96 -3.66 -16.76
CA ALA A 102 5.39 -4.55 -15.75
C ALA A 102 5.96 -4.30 -14.34
N VAL A 103 7.28 -4.19 -14.22
CA VAL A 103 7.92 -4.03 -12.91
C VAL A 103 7.79 -2.59 -12.38
N LEU A 104 7.83 -1.58 -13.26
CA LEU A 104 7.64 -0.19 -12.85
C LEU A 104 6.19 0.11 -12.47
N LEU A 105 5.21 -0.48 -13.16
CA LEU A 105 3.79 -0.38 -12.81
C LEU A 105 3.50 -1.08 -11.48
N GLN A 106 4.12 -2.23 -11.21
CA GLN A 106 4.02 -2.87 -9.90
C GLN A 106 4.57 -1.97 -8.78
N TYR A 107 5.71 -1.30 -9.03
CA TYR A 107 6.28 -0.36 -8.06
C TYR A 107 5.42 0.89 -7.88
N ALA A 108 4.89 1.46 -8.97
CA ALA A 108 3.96 2.59 -8.93
C ALA A 108 2.67 2.25 -8.16
N LEU A 109 2.12 1.04 -8.39
CA LEU A 109 0.97 0.51 -7.66
C LEU A 109 1.24 0.47 -6.15
N ALA A 110 2.39 -0.07 -5.74
CA ALA A 110 2.77 -0.16 -4.33
C ALA A 110 2.92 1.23 -3.68
N LEU A 111 3.62 2.16 -4.32
CA LEU A 111 3.75 3.53 -3.81
C LEU A 111 2.40 4.26 -3.72
N GLN A 112 1.50 4.04 -4.69
CA GLN A 112 0.17 4.64 -4.67
C GLN A 112 -0.67 4.11 -3.49
N MET A 113 -0.36 2.92 -2.95
CA MET A 113 -1.02 2.43 -1.73
C MET A 113 -0.81 3.38 -0.55
N GLU A 114 0.36 3.99 -0.41
CA GLU A 114 0.66 4.93 0.70
C GLU A 114 -0.30 6.12 0.75
N ALA A 115 -0.82 6.56 -0.40
CA ALA A 115 -1.72 7.70 -0.52
C ALA A 115 -3.22 7.34 -0.47
N THR A 116 -3.57 6.07 -0.72
CA THR A 116 -4.95 5.65 -1.02
C THR A 116 -5.62 4.82 0.07
N GLN A 117 -4.89 4.52 1.14
CA GLN A 117 -5.40 3.76 2.28
C GLN A 117 -6.49 4.51 3.07
N GLU A 118 -7.59 3.82 3.39
CA GLU A 118 -8.73 4.40 4.13
C GLU A 118 -8.46 4.51 5.63
N VAL A 119 -7.85 3.49 6.22
CA VAL A 119 -7.35 3.48 7.60
C VAL A 119 -5.84 3.51 7.58
N ILE A 120 -5.23 4.38 8.40
CA ILE A 120 -3.77 4.48 8.52
C ILE A 120 -3.36 4.15 9.96
N ASN A 121 -2.90 2.91 10.16
CA ASN A 121 -2.30 2.41 11.39
C ASN A 121 -1.04 1.59 11.05
N THR A 122 -0.33 1.10 12.06
CA THR A 122 0.93 0.37 11.88
C THR A 122 0.79 -0.86 10.99
N ASP A 123 -0.27 -1.67 11.14
CA ASP A 123 -0.43 -2.90 10.36
C ASP A 123 -0.69 -2.60 8.87
N VAL A 124 -1.50 -1.58 8.59
CA VAL A 124 -1.76 -1.12 7.21
C VAL A 124 -0.49 -0.56 6.57
N VAL A 125 0.27 0.25 7.31
CA VAL A 125 1.53 0.83 6.82
C VAL A 125 2.53 -0.29 6.52
N VAL A 126 2.71 -1.22 7.46
CA VAL A 126 3.58 -2.39 7.26
C VAL A 126 3.17 -3.19 6.01
N ALA A 127 1.87 -3.43 5.81
CA ALA A 127 1.39 -4.17 4.65
C ALA A 127 1.72 -3.45 3.33
N ALA A 128 1.57 -2.13 3.27
CA ALA A 128 1.90 -1.35 2.06
C ALA A 128 3.40 -1.33 1.78
N ILE A 129 4.23 -1.11 2.81
CA ILE A 129 5.70 -1.11 2.68
C ILE A 129 6.22 -2.50 2.27
N GLN A 130 5.60 -3.56 2.78
CA GLN A 130 5.91 -4.92 2.33
C GLN A 130 5.68 -5.14 0.83
N GLU A 131 4.64 -4.51 0.27
CA GLU A 131 4.37 -4.53 -1.18
C GLU A 131 5.35 -3.65 -1.96
N GLU A 132 5.77 -2.52 -1.40
CA GLU A 132 6.82 -1.64 -1.94
C GLU A 132 8.16 -2.37 -2.01
N ASP A 133 8.63 -2.96 -0.90
CA ASP A 133 9.86 -3.77 -0.84
C ASP A 133 9.85 -4.89 -1.90
N ARG A 134 8.71 -5.58 -2.03
CA ARG A 134 8.55 -6.66 -3.01
C ARG A 134 8.63 -6.14 -4.44
N ALA A 135 8.09 -4.95 -4.71
CA ALA A 135 8.14 -4.32 -6.01
C ALA A 135 9.53 -3.74 -6.34
N ASP A 136 10.23 -3.15 -5.37
CA ASP A 136 11.62 -2.71 -5.50
C ASP A 136 12.53 -3.87 -5.88
N ILE A 137 12.44 -4.99 -5.14
CA ILE A 137 13.18 -6.20 -5.46
C ILE A 137 12.84 -6.72 -6.86
N CYS A 138 11.57 -6.62 -7.28
CA CYS A 138 11.15 -7.02 -8.61
C CYS A 138 11.81 -6.16 -9.71
N VAL A 139 11.87 -4.85 -9.54
CA VAL A 139 12.61 -3.94 -10.45
C VAL A 139 14.08 -4.36 -10.50
N ALA A 140 14.69 -4.53 -9.32
CA ALA A 140 16.10 -4.84 -9.18
C ALA A 140 16.49 -6.19 -9.79
N ASP A 141 15.73 -7.26 -9.52
CA ASP A 141 16.05 -8.61 -9.99
C ASP A 141 15.70 -8.81 -11.48
N THR A 142 14.73 -8.05 -12.00
CA THR A 142 14.25 -8.20 -13.39
C THR A 142 15.05 -7.35 -14.38
N LEU A 143 15.35 -6.10 -14.04
CA LEU A 143 16.00 -5.15 -14.95
C LEU A 143 17.52 -5.11 -14.77
N VAL A 144 17.99 -5.41 -13.55
CA VAL A 144 19.41 -5.42 -13.22
C VAL A 144 19.77 -6.74 -12.52
N PRO A 145 19.60 -7.89 -13.22
CA PRO A 145 19.74 -9.20 -12.64
C PRO A 145 21.15 -9.42 -12.10
N ARG A 146 21.22 -10.04 -10.92
CA ARG A 146 22.48 -10.47 -10.32
C ARG A 146 23.15 -11.55 -11.18
N LYS A 147 24.47 -11.70 -11.05
CA LYS A 147 25.22 -12.81 -11.69
C LYS A 147 24.74 -14.17 -11.20
N THR A 148 24.50 -14.28 -9.89
CA THR A 148 23.80 -15.40 -9.24
C THR A 148 22.87 -14.86 -8.14
N PRO A 149 21.86 -15.63 -7.70
CA PRO A 149 20.95 -15.19 -6.62
C PRO A 149 21.68 -14.78 -5.34
N GLU A 150 22.82 -15.40 -5.04
CA GLU A 150 23.62 -15.18 -3.83
C GLU A 150 24.66 -14.06 -3.98
N SER A 151 24.90 -13.57 -5.20
CA SER A 151 25.95 -12.57 -5.45
C SER A 151 25.55 -11.16 -4.99
N SER A 152 26.50 -10.39 -4.47
CA SER A 152 26.30 -8.97 -4.21
C SER A 152 26.16 -8.20 -5.53
N ARG A 153 25.38 -7.11 -5.52
CA ARG A 153 25.35 -6.15 -6.63
C ARG A 153 26.60 -5.27 -6.61
N GLU A 154 27.07 -4.91 -7.80
CA GLU A 154 28.09 -3.87 -7.94
C GLU A 154 27.44 -2.49 -7.75
N TYR A 155 28.23 -1.50 -7.36
CA TYR A 155 27.70 -0.14 -7.15
C TYR A 155 27.03 0.44 -8.41
N SER A 156 27.58 0.15 -9.59
CA SER A 156 27.00 0.53 -10.88
C SER A 156 25.65 -0.14 -11.19
N ASP A 157 25.36 -1.29 -10.56
CA ASP A 157 24.06 -1.93 -10.68
C ASP A 157 23.03 -1.26 -9.76
N ILE A 158 23.46 -0.79 -8.59
CA ILE A 158 22.62 0.00 -7.68
C ILE A 158 22.20 1.31 -8.35
N GLU A 159 23.13 2.05 -8.95
CA GLU A 159 22.82 3.31 -9.66
C GLU A 159 21.80 3.11 -10.81
N LYS A 160 21.86 1.96 -11.50
CA LYS A 160 20.86 1.63 -12.54
C LYS A 160 19.49 1.35 -11.93
N ILE A 161 19.44 0.66 -10.79
CA ILE A 161 18.19 0.39 -10.08
C ILE A 161 17.59 1.71 -9.61
N ASP A 162 18.39 2.57 -8.98
CA ASP A 162 17.98 3.89 -8.52
C ASP A 162 17.41 4.72 -9.67
N THR A 163 18.00 4.66 -10.86
CA THR A 163 17.47 5.36 -12.05
C THR A 163 16.01 4.96 -12.37
N TYR A 164 15.67 3.68 -12.25
CA TYR A 164 14.31 3.17 -12.49
C TYR A 164 13.34 3.53 -11.36
N ILE A 165 13.80 3.40 -10.11
CA ILE A 165 13.04 3.71 -8.91
C ILE A 165 12.74 5.21 -8.84
N ASP A 166 13.77 6.04 -8.97
CA ASP A 166 13.67 7.51 -8.99
C ASP A 166 12.75 8.01 -10.11
N PHE A 167 12.75 7.35 -11.27
CA PHE A 167 11.83 7.71 -12.35
C PHE A 167 10.37 7.63 -11.88
N VAL A 168 9.99 6.53 -11.21
CA VAL A 168 8.63 6.35 -10.70
C VAL A 168 8.39 7.26 -9.50
N GLU A 169 9.29 7.31 -8.52
CA GLU A 169 9.13 8.13 -7.32
C GLU A 169 8.99 9.62 -7.64
N ASN A 170 9.79 10.15 -8.56
CA ASN A 170 9.72 11.56 -8.94
C ASN A 170 8.41 11.92 -9.65
N LYS A 171 7.75 10.94 -10.29
CA LYS A 171 6.40 11.13 -10.83
C LYS A 171 5.38 11.00 -9.71
N GLN A 172 5.46 9.93 -8.93
CA GLN A 172 4.51 9.55 -7.91
C GLN A 172 4.45 10.55 -6.74
N ILE A 173 5.56 11.18 -6.37
CA ILE A 173 5.70 12.05 -5.19
C ILE A 173 6.17 13.45 -5.64
N ASN A 174 5.61 13.93 -6.74
CA ASN A 174 5.94 15.19 -7.42
C ASN A 174 5.45 16.47 -6.74
N THR A 175 4.60 16.39 -5.70
CA THR A 175 4.07 17.57 -4.99
C THR A 175 4.45 17.58 -3.51
N GLU A 176 4.52 18.77 -2.90
CA GLU A 176 4.81 18.92 -1.47
C GLU A 176 3.75 18.24 -0.59
N GLN A 177 2.48 18.24 -1.03
CA GLN A 177 1.41 17.54 -0.34
C GLN A 177 1.65 16.02 -0.33
N ARG A 178 2.13 15.46 -1.44
CA ARG A 178 2.46 14.02 -1.55
C ARG A 178 3.68 13.66 -0.72
N LYS A 179 4.74 14.49 -0.74
CA LYS A 179 5.92 14.31 0.13
C LYS A 179 5.55 14.30 1.60
N LYS A 180 4.71 15.25 2.01
CA LYS A 180 4.21 15.31 3.39
C LYS A 180 3.37 14.08 3.72
N ALA A 181 2.45 13.68 2.84
CA ALA A 181 1.62 12.50 3.05
C ALA A 181 2.46 11.23 3.21
N ARG A 182 3.51 11.04 2.41
CA ARG A 182 4.47 9.94 2.57
C ARG A 182 5.20 10.02 3.91
N THR A 183 5.68 11.20 4.30
CA THR A 183 6.34 11.37 5.62
C THR A 183 5.39 10.97 6.77
N ASP A 184 4.16 11.50 6.77
CA ASP A 184 3.14 11.17 7.79
C ASP A 184 2.77 9.67 7.77
N PHE A 185 2.81 9.03 6.61
CA PHE A 185 2.56 7.58 6.46
C PHE A 185 3.65 6.77 7.15
N TYR A 186 4.92 7.10 6.89
CA TYR A 186 6.08 6.42 7.45
C TYR A 186 6.25 6.65 8.95
N GLU A 187 5.73 7.72 9.54
CA GLU A 187 5.74 7.93 11.00
C GLU A 187 5.07 6.80 11.80
N LYS A 188 4.20 6.03 11.16
CA LYS A 188 3.45 4.93 11.78
C LYS A 188 4.05 3.54 11.51
N ILE A 189 5.17 3.48 10.79
CA ILE A 189 5.82 2.22 10.46
C ILE A 189 6.29 1.51 11.73
N GLY A 190 6.09 0.19 11.76
CA GLY A 190 6.58 -0.69 12.82
C GLY A 190 7.66 -1.63 12.30
N SER A 191 8.17 -2.51 13.17
CA SER A 191 9.01 -3.62 12.72
C SER A 191 8.22 -4.60 11.85
N TYR A 192 8.82 -5.05 10.76
CA TYR A 192 8.20 -6.02 9.86
C TYR A 192 9.24 -6.93 9.20
N ASN A 193 8.74 -8.00 8.56
CA ASN A 193 9.54 -8.84 7.67
C ASN A 193 9.08 -8.61 6.24
N SER A 194 9.99 -8.62 5.28
CA SER A 194 9.62 -8.52 3.86
C SER A 194 8.83 -9.77 3.40
N LEU A 195 8.00 -9.58 2.37
CA LEU A 195 7.28 -10.68 1.73
C LEU A 195 8.23 -11.53 0.87
N PRO A 196 7.83 -12.77 0.51
CA PRO A 196 8.58 -13.56 -0.47
C PRO A 196 8.77 -12.81 -1.79
N ASN A 197 10.00 -12.85 -2.31
CA ASN A 197 10.39 -12.15 -3.54
C ASN A 197 9.66 -12.74 -4.75
N LYS A 198 8.56 -12.12 -5.15
CA LYS A 198 7.78 -12.52 -6.32
C LYS A 198 7.12 -11.30 -6.97
N CYS A 199 7.46 -11.07 -8.24
CA CYS A 199 6.76 -10.15 -9.12
C CYS A 199 5.32 -10.59 -9.38
N ASP A 200 4.42 -9.64 -9.62
CA ASP A 200 3.00 -9.93 -9.88
C ASP A 200 2.80 -10.67 -11.20
N ILE A 201 3.53 -10.23 -12.22
CA ILE A 201 3.50 -10.79 -13.57
C ILE A 201 4.75 -11.63 -13.82
N ASP A 202 4.56 -12.80 -14.43
CA ASP A 202 5.66 -13.59 -14.96
C ASP A 202 6.26 -12.89 -16.18
N TYR A 203 7.34 -12.16 -15.94
CA TYR A 203 8.05 -11.37 -16.95
C TYR A 203 8.77 -12.23 -18.00
N SER A 204 8.91 -13.54 -17.80
CA SER A 204 9.49 -14.43 -18.82
C SER A 204 8.61 -14.54 -20.07
N LEU A 205 7.33 -14.16 -19.94
CA LEU A 205 6.33 -14.18 -21.01
C LEU A 205 6.24 -12.85 -21.77
N LEU A 206 6.98 -11.81 -21.34
CA LEU A 206 6.86 -10.45 -21.87
C LEU A 206 7.97 -10.11 -22.88
N PRO A 207 7.64 -9.36 -23.94
CA PRO A 207 8.66 -8.81 -24.85
C PRO A 207 9.44 -7.67 -24.19
N ASN A 208 10.68 -7.49 -24.67
CA ASN A 208 11.55 -6.33 -24.42
C ASN A 208 11.54 -5.38 -25.61
#